data_AF-A0A353DHZ9-F1
#
_entry.id   AF-A0A353DHZ9-F1
#
_cell.length_a   1.000
_cell.length_b   1.000
_cell.length_c   1.000
_cell.angle_alpha   90.00
_cell.angle_beta   90.00
_cell.angle_gamma   90.00
#
_symmetry.space_group_name_H-M   'P 1'
#
loop_
_entity.id
_entity.type
_entity.pdbx_description
1 polymer ?
#
loop_
_entity_poly.entity_id
_entity_poly.type
_entity_poly.pdbx_seq_one_letter_code
_entity_poly.pdbx_strand_id
1 'polypeptide(L)'
;MKKFFSLEASNHKPPRLADKIKSEVRKYLKRERSKELPEGVDFWDFDCRQGGSSENAQSLHEKEIGKAIDQALAAEWKGIYLEILAKPGVRTKRER
;
A
#
# COMPACT_ATOMS: atom_id res chain seq x y z
N MET A 1 -1.81 -5.28 6.66
CA MET A 1 -1.71 -6.30 5.59
C MET A 1 -0.27 -6.41 5.12
N LYS A 2 0.36 -7.59 5.14
CA LYS A 2 1.66 -7.83 4.50
C LYS A 2 1.47 -8.86 3.41
N LYS A 3 1.87 -8.57 2.17
CA LYS A 3 1.67 -9.48 1.04
C LYS A 3 2.74 -9.28 -0.01
N PHE A 4 3.23 -10.39 -0.53
CA PHE A 4 4.06 -10.42 -1.71
C PHE A 4 3.19 -10.74 -2.93
N PHE A 5 3.31 -9.92 -3.98
CA PHE A 5 2.59 -10.07 -5.24
C PHE A 5 3.57 -10.47 -6.33
N SER A 6 3.49 -11.71 -6.81
CA SER A 6 4.26 -12.14 -7.98
C SER A 6 3.63 -11.54 -9.24
N LEU A 7 4.41 -10.76 -9.99
CA LEU A 7 4.04 -10.19 -11.27
C LEU A 7 4.36 -11.12 -12.46
N GLU A 8 5.14 -12.17 -12.21
CA GLU A 8 5.61 -13.18 -13.18
C GLU A 8 4.51 -14.10 -13.76
N ALA A 9 3.22 -13.77 -13.57
CA ALA A 9 2.12 -14.63 -13.99
C ALA A 9 2.01 -14.72 -15.52
N SER A 10 2.65 -15.76 -16.06
CA SER A 10 2.75 -16.24 -17.46
C SER A 10 1.44 -16.36 -18.27
N ASN A 11 0.32 -15.78 -17.83
CA ASN A 11 -0.94 -15.83 -18.58
C ASN A 11 -1.90 -14.65 -18.38
N HIS A 12 -1.55 -13.64 -17.57
CA HIS A 12 -2.39 -12.45 -17.37
C HIS A 12 -1.70 -11.17 -17.82
N LYS A 13 -2.42 -10.34 -18.59
CA LYS A 13 -1.92 -9.03 -19.02
C LYS A 13 -1.46 -8.20 -17.80
N PRO A 14 -0.20 -7.73 -17.78
CA PRO A 14 0.40 -6.99 -16.66
C PRO A 14 -0.49 -5.85 -16.09
N PRO A 15 -1.20 -5.04 -16.91
CA PRO A 15 -2.02 -3.93 -16.42
C PRO A 15 -3.14 -4.36 -15.48
N ARG A 16 -3.76 -5.52 -15.74
CA ARG A 16 -4.87 -6.02 -14.90
C ARG A 16 -4.41 -6.42 -13.50
N LEU A 17 -3.13 -6.83 -13.38
CA LEU A 17 -2.56 -7.21 -12.10
C LEU A 17 -2.33 -5.97 -11.22
N ALA A 18 -1.84 -4.88 -11.81
CA ALA A 18 -1.75 -3.55 -11.17
C ALA A 18 -3.09 -3.15 -10.56
N ASP A 19 -4.15 -3.18 -11.36
CA ASP A 19 -5.48 -2.77 -10.95
C ASP A 19 -6.05 -3.65 -9.84
N LYS A 20 -5.75 -4.96 -9.89
CA LYS A 20 -6.13 -5.90 -8.82
C LYS A 20 -5.47 -5.53 -7.49
N ILE A 21 -4.16 -5.28 -7.51
CA ILE A 21 -3.41 -4.86 -6.31
C ILE A 21 -3.93 -3.51 -5.80
N LYS A 22 -4.09 -2.52 -6.68
CA LYS A 22 -4.65 -1.19 -6.35
C LYS A 22 -6.06 -1.32 -5.73
N SER A 23 -6.90 -2.19 -6.27
CA SER A 23 -8.25 -2.45 -5.74
C SER A 23 -8.21 -3.13 -4.37
N GLU A 24 -7.33 -4.10 -4.15
CA GLU A 24 -7.16 -4.78 -2.86
C GLU A 24 -6.68 -3.81 -1.78
N VAL A 25 -5.68 -2.97 -2.10
CA VAL A 25 -5.19 -1.90 -1.23
C VAL A 25 -6.31 -0.91 -0.87
N ARG A 26 -7.07 -0.42 -1.85
CA ARG A 26 -8.20 0.47 -1.60
C ARG A 26 -9.27 -0.17 -0.70
N LYS A 27 -9.58 -1.45 -0.91
CA LYS A 27 -10.50 -2.20 -0.05
C LYS A 27 -9.97 -2.30 1.37
N TYR A 28 -8.68 -2.57 1.55
CA TYR A 28 -8.05 -2.63 2.87
C TYR A 28 -8.10 -1.27 3.59
N LEU A 29 -7.63 -0.20 2.94
CA LEU A 29 -7.68 1.16 3.50
C LEU A 29 -9.10 1.59 3.87
N LYS A 30 -10.08 1.30 3.01
CA LYS A 30 -11.49 1.60 3.29
C LYS A 30 -12.02 0.85 4.51
N ARG A 31 -11.65 -0.42 4.68
CA ARG A 31 -12.04 -1.22 5.86
C ARG A 31 -11.46 -0.66 7.14
N GLU A 32 -10.18 -0.29 7.12
CA GLU A 32 -9.51 0.28 8.30
C GLU A 32 -10.09 1.66 8.64
N ARG A 33 -10.31 2.53 7.65
CA ARG A 33 -10.97 3.84 7.87
C ARG A 33 -12.41 3.74 8.34
N SER A 34 -13.09 2.63 8.05
CA SER A 34 -14.46 2.38 8.50
C SER A 34 -14.53 1.90 9.95
N LYS A 35 -13.38 1.58 10.59
CA LYS A 35 -13.35 1.23 12.00
C LYS A 35 -13.56 2.47 12.85
N GLU A 36 -14.26 2.29 13.97
CA GLU A 36 -14.45 3.35 14.96
C GLU A 36 -13.09 3.86 15.43
N LEU A 37 -12.93 5.19 15.33
CA LEU A 37 -11.74 5.88 15.81
C LEU A 37 -11.78 5.88 17.35
N PRO A 38 -10.72 5.42 18.02
CA PRO A 38 -10.62 5.55 19.48
C PRO A 38 -10.66 7.03 19.90
N GLU A 39 -11.08 7.31 21.14
CA GLU A 39 -11.09 8.67 21.69
C GLU A 39 -9.70 9.32 21.56
N GLY A 40 -9.65 10.50 20.95
CA GLY A 40 -8.41 11.25 20.73
C GLY A 40 -7.65 10.91 19.44
N VAL A 41 -8.15 9.99 18.61
CA VAL A 41 -7.58 9.71 17.27
C VAL A 41 -8.30 10.53 16.21
N ASP A 42 -7.59 11.46 15.57
CA ASP A 42 -8.13 12.31 14.50
C ASP A 42 -8.30 11.56 13.17
N PHE A 43 -7.40 10.62 12.87
CA PHE A 43 -7.42 9.84 11.64
C PHE A 43 -6.69 8.50 11.78
N TRP A 44 -7.05 7.55 10.91
CA TRP A 44 -6.23 6.36 10.71
C TRP A 44 -5.05 6.72 9.81
N ASP A 45 -3.84 6.67 10.36
CA ASP A 45 -2.61 6.79 9.61
C ASP A 45 -2.22 5.42 9.02
N PHE A 46 -1.55 5.44 7.87
CA PHE A 46 -1.21 4.24 7.12
C PHE A 46 0.27 4.25 6.77
N ASP A 47 1.05 3.49 7.53
CA ASP A 47 2.45 3.25 7.23
C ASP A 47 2.51 2.19 6.11
N CYS A 48 2.66 2.67 4.88
CA CYS A 48 2.71 1.85 3.69
C CYS A 48 4.15 1.68 3.24
N ARG A 49 4.54 0.44 2.97
CA ARG A 49 5.85 0.10 2.43
C ARG A 49 5.69 -0.75 1.18
N GLN A 50 6.46 -0.44 0.15
CA GLN A 50 6.49 -1.19 -1.09
C GLN A 50 7.92 -1.30 -1.60
N GLY A 51 8.24 -2.44 -2.21
CA GLY A 51 9.55 -2.68 -2.81
C GLY A 51 9.62 -3.99 -3.57
N GLY A 52 10.76 -4.32 -4.18
CA GLY A 52 10.93 -5.56 -4.95
C GLY A 52 11.07 -6.80 -4.06
N SER A 53 11.42 -6.57 -2.80
CA SER A 53 11.57 -7.57 -1.74
C SER A 53 11.25 -6.93 -0.39
N SER A 54 11.13 -7.74 0.65
CA SER A 54 10.97 -7.22 2.02
C SER A 54 12.14 -6.35 2.47
N GLU A 55 13.34 -6.57 1.92
CA GLU A 55 14.57 -5.83 2.27
C GLU A 55 14.66 -4.48 1.54
N ASN A 56 14.20 -4.42 0.29
CA ASN A 56 14.15 -3.18 -0.50
C ASN A 56 12.82 -2.44 -0.34
N ALA A 57 11.99 -2.80 0.64
CA ALA A 57 10.72 -2.16 0.88
C ALA A 57 10.93 -0.75 1.45
N GLN A 58 10.62 0.26 0.64
CA GLN A 58 10.68 1.65 1.07
C GLN A 58 9.32 2.07 1.65
N SER A 59 9.36 2.88 2.71
CA SER A 59 8.15 3.55 3.20
C SER A 59 7.74 4.64 2.23
N LEU A 60 6.48 4.64 1.81
CA LEU A 60 5.88 5.61 0.90
C LEU A 60 4.42 5.88 1.28
N HIS A 61 3.84 6.93 0.73
CA HIS A 61 2.45 7.25 1.01
C HIS A 61 1.50 6.26 0.30
N GLU A 62 0.33 5.99 0.86
CA GLU A 62 -0.72 5.16 0.24
C GLU A 62 -1.07 5.57 -1.21
N LYS A 63 -0.90 6.85 -1.56
CA LYS A 63 -1.15 7.39 -2.90
C LYS A 63 -0.03 7.03 -3.88
N GLU A 64 1.18 6.85 -3.38
CA GLU A 64 2.35 6.50 -4.18
C GLU A 64 2.40 5.00 -4.50
N ILE A 65 1.76 4.16 -3.68
CA ILE A 65 1.66 2.71 -3.93
C ILE A 65 1.20 2.43 -5.36
N GLY A 66 0.15 3.11 -5.82
CA GLY A 66 -0.38 2.91 -7.16
C GLY A 66 0.66 3.21 -8.24
N LYS A 67 1.37 4.33 -8.11
CA LYS A 67 2.42 4.74 -9.04
C LYS A 67 3.62 3.78 -8.99
N ALA A 68 4.03 3.34 -7.81
CA ALA A 68 5.13 2.40 -7.63
C ALA A 68 4.81 1.03 -8.26
N ILE A 69 3.56 0.57 -8.17
CA ILE A 69 3.09 -0.64 -8.85
C ILE A 69 3.12 -0.46 -10.36
N ASP A 70 2.60 0.64 -10.88
CA ASP A 70 2.60 0.93 -12.31
C ASP A 70 4.05 1.02 -12.86
N GLN A 71 4.97 1.61 -12.08
CA GLN A 71 6.40 1.66 -12.41
C GLN A 71 7.07 0.28 -12.39
N ALA A 72 6.83 -0.53 -11.35
CA ALA A 72 7.38 -1.88 -11.26
C ALA A 72 6.86 -2.79 -12.38
N LEU A 73 5.62 -2.59 -12.82
CA LEU A 73 5.07 -3.25 -14.01
C LEU A 73 5.72 -2.78 -15.31
N ALA A 74 5.93 -1.47 -15.47
CA ALA A 74 6.66 -0.92 -16.61
C ALA A 74 8.14 -1.38 -16.64
N ALA A 75 8.72 -1.63 -15.47
CA ALA A 75 10.06 -2.16 -15.29
C ALA A 75 10.12 -3.70 -15.33
N GLU A 76 9.01 -4.38 -15.64
CA GLU A 76 8.91 -5.84 -15.76
C GLU A 76 9.43 -6.60 -14.53
N TRP A 77 9.16 -6.05 -13.33
CA TRP A 77 9.55 -6.71 -12.08
C TRP A 77 8.88 -8.08 -11.96
N LYS A 78 9.59 -9.04 -11.36
CA LYS A 78 9.08 -10.40 -11.13
C LYS A 78 8.08 -10.46 -9.98
N GLY A 79 8.19 -9.54 -9.03
CA GLY A 79 7.28 -9.43 -7.91
C GLY A 79 7.46 -8.12 -7.15
N ILE A 80 6.45 -7.80 -6.34
CA ILE A 80 6.40 -6.62 -5.49
C ILE A 80 5.97 -7.05 -4.10
N TYR A 81 6.75 -6.65 -3.10
CA TYR A 81 6.36 -6.68 -1.70
C TYR A 81 5.53 -5.44 -1.35
N LEU A 82 4.41 -5.64 -0.65
CA LEU A 82 3.54 -4.59 -0.16
C LEU A 82 3.15 -4.84 1.30
N GLU A 83 3.38 -3.84 2.13
CA GLU A 83 3.06 -3.83 3.55
C GLU A 83 2.28 -2.56 3.89
N ILE A 84 1.11 -2.72 4.52
CA ILE A 84 0.27 -1.61 4.98
C ILE A 84 -0.03 -1.87 6.45
N LEU A 85 0.43 -0.96 7.32
CA LEU A 85 0.17 -0.97 8.75
C LEU A 85 -0.73 0.21 9.08
N ALA A 86 -1.96 -0.07 9.50
CA ALA A 86 -2.85 0.94 10.05
C ALA A 86 -2.37 1.29 11.46
N LYS A 87 -2.18 2.58 11.73
CA LYS A 87 -1.81 3.13 13.02
C LYS A 87 -2.80 4.23 13.40
N PRO A 88 -3.23 4.33 14.66
CA PRO A 88 -4.00 5.48 15.11
C PRO A 88 -3.13 6.73 15.00
N GLY A 89 -3.51 7.66 14.12
CA GLY A 89 -2.86 8.94 13.92
C GLY A 89 -3.52 10.00 14.80
N VAL A 90 -2.79 10.48 15.79
CA VAL A 90 -3.18 11.67 16.56
C VAL A 90 -2.57 12.86 15.85
N ARG A 91 -3.37 13.84 15.45
CA ARG A 91 -2.87 15.03 14.76
C ARG A 91 -2.22 15.92 15.81
N THR A 92 -0.98 15.63 16.19
CA THR A 92 -0.17 16.57 16.96
C THR A 92 0.01 17.82 16.11
N LYS A 93 -0.74 18.85 16.47
CA LYS A 93 -0.63 20.19 15.90
C LYS A 93 0.85 20.53 15.95
N ARG A 94 1.50 20.61 14.78
CA ARG A 94 2.89 21.05 14.69
C ARG A 94 2.91 22.46 15.24
N GLU A 95 3.42 22.63 16.46
CA GLU A 95 3.59 23.95 17.05
C GLU A 95 4.53 24.75 16.14
N ARG A 96 4.13 25.98 15.87
CA ARG A 96 4.63 26.81 14.77
C ARG A 96 5.94 27.49 15.12
#